data_AF-A0A7W7KDT5-F1
#
_entry.id   AF-A0A7W7KDT5-F1
#
_cell.length_a   1.000
_cell.length_b   1.000
_cell.length_c   1.000
_cell.angle_alpha   90.00
_cell.angle_beta   90.00
_cell.angle_gamma   90.00
#
_symmetry.space_group_name_H-M   'P 1'
#
loop_
_entity.id
_entity.type
_entity.pdbx_description
1 polymer ?
#
loop_
_entity_poly.entity_id
_entity_poly.type
_entity_poly.pdbx_seq_one_letter_code
_entity_poly.pdbx_strand_id
1 'polypeptide(L)' 'MNRTIKDATVKRYHYDNHDQLRQHLSDFVAAYNFGRRLKTLKGLTPYEAICKAWLKEPFRFTSNPHQQIPGPNT' A
#
# COMPACT_ATOMS: atom_id res chain seq x y z
N MET A 1 -2.62 9.27 -4.45
CA MET A 1 -2.67 8.48 -3.21
C MET A 1 -2.91 9.37 -1.99
N ASN A 2 -1.98 10.26 -1.62
CA ASN A 2 -2.15 11.16 -0.45
C ASN A 2 -3.43 12.01 -0.48
N ARG A 3 -3.85 12.49 -1.66
CA ARG A 3 -5.14 13.19 -1.80
C ARG A 3 -6.33 12.27 -1.48
N THR A 4 -6.36 11.06 -2.02
CA THR A 4 -7.44 10.08 -1.78
C THR A 4 -7.51 9.64 -0.32
N ILE A 5 -6.35 9.42 0.32
CA ILE A 5 -6.27 9.11 1.75
C ILE A 5 -6.82 10.27 2.57
N LYS A 6 -6.39 11.51 2.27
CA LYS A 6 -6.90 12.71 2.95
C LYS A 6 -8.40 12.90 2.75
N ASP A 7 -8.91 12.74 1.53
CA ASP A 7 -10.33 12.90 1.24
C ASP A 7 -11.18 11.85 1.98
N ALA A 8 -10.70 10.59 2.07
CA ALA A 8 -11.37 9.54 2.83
C ALA A 8 -11.33 9.82 4.34
N THR A 9 -10.15 10.17 4.88
CA THR A 9 -9.93 10.33 6.33
C THR A 9 -10.46 11.63 6.91
N VAL A 10 -10.57 12.70 6.11
CA VAL A 10 -10.96 14.04 6.61
C VAL A 10 -12.43 14.37 6.37
N LYS A 11 -13.07 13.80 5.34
CA LYS A 11 -14.42 14.21 4.92
C LYS A 11 -15.48 13.11 4.89
N ARG A 12 -15.08 11.83 4.84
CA ARG A 12 -16.02 10.75 4.45
C ARG A 12 -16.26 9.68 5.52
N TYR A 13 -15.30 9.48 6.42
CA TYR A 13 -15.40 8.47 7.48
C TYR A 13 -15.16 9.13 8.84
N HIS A 14 -16.07 8.86 9.78
CA HIS A 14 -15.84 9.07 11.20
C HIS A 14 -15.20 7.80 11.77
N TYR A 15 -14.17 7.95 12.59
CA TYR A 15 -13.55 6.82 13.29
C TYR A 15 -13.85 6.97 14.78
N ASP A 16 -14.44 5.95 15.38
CA ASP A 16 -14.75 5.95 16.80
C ASP A 16 -13.49 5.73 17.65
N ASN A 17 -12.48 5.09 17.07
CA ASN A 17 -11.19 4.85 17.70
C ASN A 17 -10.05 4.82 16.66
N HIS A 18 -8.83 4.91 17.16
CA HIS A 18 -7.62 4.90 16.31
C HIS A 18 -7.41 3.57 15.57
N ASP A 19 -7.96 2.47 16.06
CA ASP A 19 -7.74 1.16 15.46
C ASP A 19 -8.58 1.00 14.18
N GLN A 20 -9.80 1.54 14.13
CA GLN A 20 -10.57 1.65 12.89
C GLN A 20 -9.82 2.45 11.81
N LEU A 21 -9.16 3.55 12.20
CA LEU A 21 -8.33 4.33 11.27
C LEU A 21 -7.13 3.51 10.78
N ARG A 22 -6.43 2.80 11.68
CA ARG A 22 -5.27 1.96 11.32
C ARG A 22 -5.67 0.84 10.36
N GLN A 23 -6.79 0.16 10.63
CA GLN A 23 -7.29 -0.91 9.77
C GLN A 23 -7.60 -0.37 8.37
N HIS A 24 -8.39 0.72 8.29
CA HIS A 24 -8.76 1.29 7.00
C HIS A 24 -7.55 1.81 6.21
N LEU A 25 -6.55 2.40 6.87
CA LEU A 25 -5.29 2.78 6.21
C LEU A 25 -4.54 1.56 5.70
N SER A 26 -4.48 0.48 6.48
CA SER A 26 -3.85 -0.78 6.07
C SER A 26 -4.51 -1.35 4.83
N ASP A 27 -5.84 -1.45 4.82
CA ASP A 27 -6.62 -1.98 3.70
C ASP A 27 -6.42 -1.13 2.44
N PHE A 28 -6.40 0.19 2.60
CA PHE A 28 -6.20 1.11 1.49
C PHE A 28 -4.79 0.99 0.89
N VAL A 29 -3.76 0.86 1.74
CA VAL A 29 -2.38 0.66 1.31
C VAL A 29 -2.23 -0.71 0.62
N ALA A 30 -2.82 -1.77 1.17
CA ALA A 30 -2.82 -3.09 0.56
C ALA A 30 -3.51 -3.07 -0.82
N ALA A 31 -4.72 -2.53 -0.91
CA ALA A 31 -5.46 -2.43 -2.17
C ALA A 31 -4.68 -1.66 -3.25
N TYR A 32 -3.96 -0.61 -2.87
CA TYR A 32 -3.13 0.13 -3.81
C TYR A 32 -1.87 -0.61 -4.23
N ASN A 33 -1.15 -1.20 -3.26
CA ASN A 33 0.11 -1.90 -3.50
C ASN A 33 -0.08 -3.13 -4.37
N PHE A 34 -1.20 -3.84 -4.22
CA PHE A 34 -1.46 -5.12 -4.89
C PHE A 34 -2.50 -5.03 -6.02
N GLY A 35 -3.50 -4.15 -5.92
CA GLY A 35 -4.61 -4.13 -6.87
C GLY A 35 -4.38 -3.24 -8.09
N ARG A 36 -3.69 -2.11 -7.95
CA ARG A 36 -3.60 -1.11 -9.03
C ARG A 36 -2.29 -1.18 -9.80
N ARG A 37 -2.35 -1.53 -11.08
CA ARG A 37 -1.24 -1.37 -12.03
C ARG A 37 -1.10 0.09 -12.47
N LEU A 38 0.13 0.60 -12.47
CA LEU A 38 0.41 2.01 -12.76
C LEU A 38 1.20 2.17 -14.06
N LYS A 39 0.72 3.03 -14.97
CA LYS A 39 1.41 3.34 -16.24
C LYS A 39 2.81 3.91 -16.01
N THR A 40 2.98 4.74 -14.97
CA THR A 40 4.28 5.31 -14.57
C THR A 40 5.28 4.24 -14.14
N LEU A 41 4.80 3.10 -13.62
CA LEU A 41 5.62 1.94 -13.27
C LEU A 41 5.67 0.91 -14.41
N LYS A 42 5.42 1.33 -15.66
CA LYS A 42 5.40 0.47 -16.85
C LYS A 42 4.40 -0.68 -16.74
N GLY A 43 3.26 -0.44 -16.10
CA GLY A 43 2.19 -1.43 -15.92
C GLY A 43 2.39 -2.37 -14.73
N LEU A 44 3.41 -2.14 -13.89
CA LEU A 44 3.61 -2.86 -12.64
C LEU A 44 2.69 -2.31 -11.53
N THR A 45 2.34 -3.17 -10.60
CA THR A 45 1.81 -2.72 -9.30
C THR A 45 2.93 -2.07 -8.48
N PRO A 46 2.61 -1.21 -7.51
CA PRO A 46 3.61 -0.66 -6.60
C PRO A 46 4.44 -1.75 -5.92
N TYR A 47 3.81 -2.85 -5.48
CA TYR A 47 4.51 -3.98 -4.87
C TYR A 47 5.50 -4.64 -5.84
N GLU A 48 5.06 -4.96 -7.06
CA GLU A 48 5.93 -5.55 -8.10
C GLU A 48 7.14 -4.64 -8.40
N ALA A 49 6.92 -3.32 -8.46
CA ALA A 49 7.99 -2.36 -8.68
C ALA A 49 8.99 -2.32 -7.51
N ILE A 50 8.52 -2.41 -6.26
CA ILE A 50 9.37 -2.49 -5.06
C ILE A 50 10.21 -3.77 -5.08
N CYS A 51 9.60 -4.94 -5.34
CA CYS A 51 10.34 -6.20 -5.44
C CYS A 51 11.39 -6.17 -6.54
N LYS A 52 11.07 -5.56 -7.70
CA LYS A 52 12.03 -5.39 -8.79
C LYS A 52 13.18 -4.45 -8.43
N ALA A 53 12.92 -3.40 -7.66
CA ALA A 53 13.96 -2.50 -7.15
C ALA A 53 14.83 -3.21 -6.10
N TRP A 54 14.23 -3.98 -5.21
CA TRP A 54 14.93 -4.78 -4.21
C TRP A 54 15.86 -5.82 -4.83
N LEU A 55 15.41 -6.53 -5.87
CA LEU A 55 16.25 -7.49 -6.59
C LEU A 55 17.49 -6.85 -7.26
N LYS A 56 17.39 -5.57 -7.65
CA LYS A 56 18.49 -4.84 -8.29
C LYS A 56 19.44 -4.21 -7.28
N GLU A 57 18.91 -3.65 -6.20
CA GLU A 57 19.65 -2.86 -5.23
C GLU A 57 19.19 -3.20 -3.80
N PRO A 58 19.41 -4.45 -3.32
CA PRO A 58 18.86 -4.90 -2.04
C PRO A 58 19.40 -4.11 -0.85
N PHE A 59 20.64 -3.61 -0.94
CA PHE A 59 21.30 -2.80 0.09
C PHE A 59 20.60 -1.46 0.37
N ARG A 60 19.72 -0.99 -0.52
CA ARG A 60 18.94 0.25 -0.32
C ARG A 60 17.71 0.04 0.56
N PHE A 61 17.38 -1.21 0.87
CA PHE A 61 16.20 -1.58 1.63
C PHE A 61 16.60 -2.15 2.99
N THR A 62 15.86 -1.78 4.03
CA THR A 62 16.05 -2.31 5.38
C THR A 62 15.43 -3.69 5.57
N SER A 63 14.54 -4.11 4.66
CA SER A 63 13.74 -5.32 4.82
C SER A 63 13.40 -5.95 3.46
N ASN A 64 13.22 -7.27 3.45
CA ASN A 64 12.85 -8.01 2.25
C ASN A 64 11.34 -7.88 1.96
N PRO A 65 10.94 -7.33 0.81
CA PRO A 65 9.52 -7.14 0.49
C PRO A 65 8.78 -8.45 0.17
N HIS A 66 9.48 -9.55 -0.14
CA HIS A 66 8.88 -10.82 -0.55
C HIS A 66 8.01 -11.49 0.53
N GLN A 67 8.14 -11.05 1.79
CA GLN A 67 7.33 -11.55 2.91
C GLN A 67 5.98 -10.80 3.05
N GLN A 68 5.72 -9.77 2.24
CA GLN A 68 4.47 -9.02 2.29
C GLN A 68 3.42 -9.68 1.40
N ILE A 69 2.61 -10.55 2.01
CA ILE A 69 1.41 -11.11 1.37
C ILE A 69 0.20 -10.37 1.98
N PRO A 70 -0.71 -9.82 1.17
CA PRO A 70 -1.97 -9.30 1.71
C PRO A 70 -2.76 -10.48 2.28
N GLY A 71 -2.99 -10.46 3.59
CA GLY A 71 -3.84 -11.44 4.26
C GLY A 71 -5.31 -11.32 3.81
N PRO A 72 -6.18 -12.25 4.21
CA PRO A 72 -7.61 -12.19 3.88
C PRO A 72 -8.20 -10.86 4.38
N ASN A 73 -8.89 -10.12 3.50
CA ASN A 73 -9.68 -8.95 3.91
C ASN A 73 -10.79 -9.48 4.82
N THR A 74 -10.69 -9.23 6.13
CA THR A 74 -11.71 -9.59 7.12
C THR A 74 -12.46 -8.32 7.53
#